data_AF-A0A257W760-F1
#
_entry.id   AF-A0A257W760-F1
#
_cell.length_a   1.000
_cell.length_b   1.000
_cell.length_c   1.000
_cell.angle_alpha   90.00
_cell.angle_beta   90.00
_cell.angle_gamma   90.00
#
_symmetry.space_group_name_H-M   'P 1'
#
loop_
_entity.id
_entity.type
_entity.pdbx_description
1 polymer ?
#
loop_
_entity_poly.entity_id
_entity_poly.type
_entity_poly.pdbx_seq_one_letter_code
_entity_poly.pdbx_strand_id
1 'polypeptide(L)'
;MLNTGRFLWDFQKVDAAMDRERDAGRLWSKTLNRAGYQTYMAGKWHVRTKSQQTFDVVGTERPGMPDVVPQKHPHAYNRPRDGVEDTWNPANPAEGGFWQGGRHWSEVLADETLGFFQTAAKSDRSFFMYVAFNAAHDPRQAPQPYLDLYPAQDVRVPVNFLPEYPFKDRIGCPHSLRDEFLAPMPRTRHAIQVHRREYYALITHMDAQIGRILEGLETAGLAQKTWIFFTADHGLAVGQHGLLGKQNLFDHSVRVPFFVVGPGVPAGTQSHEPIYYQDVMPTTLDLAGLDIPEHVSYQNLLPIIRGKGTSKYRSIYNAYIDLQRAVTMDGWKLLLYPKVPTVLLYHTAEDPHELSNLADEPQHQSRIQSLFAELLRWQAETGDKLDVRPVFPELQ
;
A
#
# COMPACT_ATOMS: atom_id res chain seq x y z
N MET A 1 -8.29 8.22 -3.91
CA MET A 1 -7.97 7.38 -5.08
C MET A 1 -8.75 6.08 -5.07
N LEU A 2 -8.41 5.08 -4.23
CA LEU A 2 -9.08 3.77 -4.22
C LEU A 2 -10.61 3.85 -4.13
N ASN A 3 -11.13 4.58 -3.13
CA ASN A 3 -12.57 4.70 -2.90
C ASN A 3 -13.31 5.60 -3.90
N THR A 4 -12.60 6.28 -4.81
CA THR A 4 -13.20 7.20 -5.80
C THR A 4 -12.95 6.75 -7.24
N GLY A 5 -12.09 5.75 -7.46
CA GLY A 5 -11.65 5.32 -8.78
C GLY A 5 -10.88 6.38 -9.56
N ARG A 6 -10.44 7.47 -8.92
CA ARG A 6 -9.76 8.58 -9.60
C ARG A 6 -8.25 8.47 -9.46
N PHE A 7 -7.55 8.73 -10.55
CA PHE A 7 -6.10 8.86 -10.57
C PHE A 7 -5.63 10.06 -9.73
N LEU A 8 -4.33 10.11 -9.39
CA LEU A 8 -3.76 10.99 -8.36
C LEU A 8 -4.18 12.45 -8.46
N TRP A 9 -3.94 13.11 -9.59
CA TRP A 9 -4.22 14.54 -9.77
C TRP A 9 -5.71 14.85 -9.91
N ASP A 10 -6.49 13.93 -10.49
CA ASP A 10 -7.96 14.07 -10.54
C ASP A 10 -8.59 13.89 -9.16
N PHE A 11 -8.05 12.97 -8.35
CA PHE A 11 -8.42 12.84 -6.95
C PHE A 11 -8.06 14.10 -6.16
N GLN A 12 -6.88 14.69 -6.37
CA GLN A 12 -6.46 15.90 -5.67
C GLN A 12 -7.45 17.06 -5.85
N LYS A 13 -8.07 17.19 -7.04
CA LYS A 13 -9.10 18.21 -7.32
C LYS A 13 -10.36 18.06 -6.45
N VAL A 14 -10.64 16.86 -5.97
CA VAL A 14 -11.86 16.54 -5.21
C VAL A 14 -11.62 16.19 -3.74
N ASP A 15 -10.37 15.98 -3.30
CA ASP A 15 -10.04 15.55 -1.93
C ASP A 15 -10.71 16.42 -0.85
N ALA A 16 -10.63 17.75 -0.98
CA ALA A 16 -11.27 18.66 -0.04
C ALA A 16 -12.82 18.63 -0.07
N ALA A 17 -13.42 18.01 -1.08
CA ALA A 17 -14.86 17.94 -1.32
C ALA A 17 -15.44 16.51 -1.21
N MET A 18 -14.79 15.62 -0.44
CA MET A 18 -15.22 14.22 -0.31
C MET A 18 -16.67 14.03 0.15
N ASP A 19 -17.23 14.91 0.98
CA ASP A 19 -18.65 14.84 1.33
C ASP A 19 -19.55 15.06 0.10
N ARG A 20 -19.19 15.96 -0.81
CA ARG A 20 -19.94 16.17 -2.08
C ARG A 20 -19.82 14.96 -2.99
N GLU A 21 -18.65 14.33 -3.06
CA GLU A 21 -18.47 13.09 -3.83
C GLU A 21 -19.29 11.93 -3.24
N ARG A 22 -19.35 11.82 -1.91
CA ARG A 22 -20.19 10.85 -1.19
C ARG A 22 -21.68 11.08 -1.47
N ASP A 23 -22.15 12.32 -1.34
CA ASP A 23 -23.57 12.66 -1.48
C ASP A 23 -24.04 12.47 -2.94
N ALA A 24 -23.16 12.75 -3.91
CA ALA A 24 -23.40 12.40 -5.30
C ALA A 24 -23.32 10.89 -5.58
N GLY A 25 -22.86 10.09 -4.62
CA GLY A 25 -22.68 8.64 -4.69
C GLY A 25 -21.60 8.20 -5.65
N ARG A 26 -20.51 8.97 -5.73
CA ARG A 26 -19.31 8.66 -6.52
C ARG A 26 -18.25 7.88 -5.74
N LEU A 27 -18.54 7.53 -4.49
CA LEU A 27 -17.69 6.62 -3.72
C LEU A 27 -18.04 5.16 -4.04
N TRP A 28 -17.03 4.29 -4.06
CA TRP A 28 -17.17 2.87 -4.38
C TRP A 28 -18.29 2.18 -3.60
N SER A 29 -18.32 2.38 -2.28
CA SER A 29 -19.38 1.86 -1.42
C SER A 29 -20.75 2.43 -1.79
N LYS A 30 -20.86 3.73 -2.06
CA LYS A 30 -22.13 4.36 -2.43
C LYS A 30 -22.66 3.87 -3.77
N THR A 31 -21.78 3.59 -4.73
CA THR A 31 -22.15 2.97 -6.02
C THR A 31 -22.75 1.59 -5.80
N LEU A 32 -22.07 0.72 -5.03
CA LEU A 32 -22.57 -0.64 -4.75
C LEU A 32 -23.84 -0.63 -3.88
N ASN A 33 -23.92 0.27 -2.91
CA ASN A 33 -25.10 0.45 -2.06
C ASN A 33 -26.35 0.79 -2.87
N ARG A 34 -26.24 1.70 -3.86
CA ARG A 34 -27.34 2.03 -4.79
C ARG A 34 -27.77 0.84 -5.65
N ALA A 35 -26.86 -0.11 -5.90
CA ALA A 35 -27.15 -1.36 -6.60
C ALA A 35 -27.74 -2.46 -5.69
N GLY A 36 -28.07 -2.13 -4.43
CA GLY A 36 -28.70 -3.05 -3.48
C GLY A 36 -27.73 -3.81 -2.57
N TYR A 37 -26.42 -3.64 -2.74
CA TYR A 37 -25.44 -4.28 -1.85
C TYR A 37 -25.53 -3.70 -0.44
N GLN A 38 -25.45 -4.55 0.58
CA GLN A 38 -25.16 -4.11 1.94
C GLN A 38 -23.68 -3.78 2.05
N THR A 39 -23.37 -2.54 2.45
CA THR A 39 -21.99 -2.07 2.50
C THR A 39 -21.46 -2.06 3.92
N TYR A 40 -20.30 -2.67 4.12
CA TYR A 40 -19.63 -2.79 5.41
C TYR A 40 -18.22 -2.24 5.37
N MET A 41 -17.82 -1.56 6.43
CA MET A 41 -16.45 -1.10 6.64
C MET A 41 -16.00 -1.35 8.08
N ALA A 42 -14.75 -1.80 8.25
CA ALA A 42 -14.08 -1.78 9.54
C ALA A 42 -12.57 -1.61 9.35
N GLY A 43 -11.90 -1.06 10.37
CA GLY A 43 -10.46 -0.80 10.36
C GLY A 43 -10.10 0.59 9.86
N LYS A 44 -9.00 0.70 9.11
CA LYS A 44 -8.46 1.98 8.63
C LYS A 44 -9.37 2.64 7.61
N TRP A 45 -9.81 3.88 7.85
CA TRP A 45 -10.58 4.65 6.87
C TRP A 45 -9.72 5.66 6.10
N HIS A 46 -9.17 6.65 6.80
CA HIS A 46 -8.25 7.65 6.23
C HIS A 46 -8.78 8.39 4.98
N VAL A 47 -10.11 8.62 4.91
CA VAL A 47 -10.76 9.47 3.90
C VAL A 47 -11.46 10.63 4.61
N ARG A 48 -11.49 11.82 3.98
CA ARG A 48 -12.02 13.06 4.59
C ARG A 48 -13.54 13.11 4.78
N THR A 49 -14.28 12.07 4.39
CA THR A 49 -15.72 11.96 4.64
C THR A 49 -15.98 10.96 5.75
N LYS A 50 -17.10 11.07 6.47
CA LYS A 50 -17.45 10.14 7.55
C LYS A 50 -17.79 8.75 6.99
N SER A 51 -17.15 7.70 7.51
CA SER A 51 -17.43 6.32 7.09
C SER A 51 -18.88 5.92 7.40
N GLN A 52 -19.44 6.39 8.52
CA GLN A 52 -20.82 6.10 8.97
C GLN A 52 -21.90 6.73 8.07
N GLN A 53 -21.52 7.67 7.20
CA GLN A 53 -22.39 8.23 6.17
C GLN A 53 -22.12 7.58 4.79
N THR A 54 -21.05 6.79 4.68
CA THR A 54 -20.52 6.22 3.44
C THR A 54 -20.83 4.72 3.29
N PHE A 55 -21.03 4.01 4.41
CA PHE A 55 -21.37 2.58 4.47
C PHE A 55 -22.65 2.37 5.27
N ASP A 56 -23.37 1.26 5.01
CA ASP A 56 -24.57 0.89 5.77
C ASP A 56 -24.21 0.45 7.20
N VAL A 57 -23.10 -0.29 7.32
CA VAL A 57 -22.60 -0.85 8.58
C VAL A 57 -21.14 -0.46 8.73
N VAL A 58 -20.79 0.10 9.88
CA VAL A 58 -19.41 0.45 10.21
C VAL A 58 -19.05 -0.19 11.54
N GLY A 59 -18.05 -1.08 11.51
CA GLY A 59 -17.41 -1.63 12.70
C GLY A 59 -16.49 -0.59 13.36
N THR A 60 -15.47 -1.05 14.06
CA THR A 60 -14.48 -0.15 14.65
C THR A 60 -13.68 0.55 13.55
N GLU A 61 -13.88 1.86 13.42
CA GLU A 61 -13.05 2.73 12.58
C GLU A 61 -11.73 3.07 13.30
N ARG A 62 -10.62 2.97 12.58
CA ARG A 62 -9.28 3.31 13.06
C ARG A 62 -8.66 4.42 12.21
N PRO A 63 -7.85 5.30 12.83
CA PRO A 63 -7.07 6.30 12.11
C PRO A 63 -6.00 5.64 11.22
N GLY A 64 -5.33 6.45 10.40
CA GLY A 64 -4.23 5.98 9.55
C GLY A 64 -3.07 5.35 10.33
N MET A 65 -2.82 5.81 11.56
CA MET A 65 -1.82 5.28 12.48
C MET A 65 -2.29 5.46 13.93
N PRO A 66 -1.87 4.60 14.87
CA PRO A 66 -2.06 4.84 16.30
C PRO A 66 -1.31 6.08 16.78
N ASP A 67 -1.68 6.59 17.94
CA ASP A 67 -1.08 7.79 18.56
C ASP A 67 0.28 7.50 19.25
N VAL A 68 1.11 6.67 18.61
CA VAL A 68 2.48 6.36 19.07
C VAL A 68 3.47 7.16 18.24
N VAL A 69 3.65 8.41 18.65
CA VAL A 69 4.50 9.41 17.98
C VAL A 69 5.73 9.75 18.84
N PRO A 70 6.84 10.24 18.25
CA PRO A 70 8.09 10.47 18.98
C PRO A 70 7.95 11.35 20.22
N GLN A 71 7.03 12.32 20.18
CA GLN A 71 6.79 13.26 21.28
C GLN A 71 6.12 12.59 22.50
N LYS A 72 5.34 11.53 22.27
CA LYS A 72 4.58 10.81 23.31
C LYS A 72 5.27 9.51 23.73
N HIS A 73 5.98 8.87 22.81
CA HIS A 73 6.65 7.58 23.01
C HIS A 73 8.10 7.64 22.50
N PRO A 74 8.98 8.43 23.13
CA PRO A 74 10.34 8.64 22.64
C PRO A 74 11.18 7.37 22.61
N HIS A 75 10.91 6.40 23.48
CA HIS A 75 11.59 5.10 23.50
C HIS A 75 11.17 4.15 22.36
N ALA A 76 10.06 4.43 21.67
CA ALA A 76 9.62 3.69 20.49
C ALA A 76 10.36 4.10 19.20
N TYR A 77 11.14 5.18 19.26
CA TYR A 77 11.83 5.79 18.11
C TYR A 77 13.34 5.86 18.35
N ASN A 78 14.08 6.07 17.27
CA ASN A 78 15.53 6.16 17.23
C ASN A 78 16.22 5.01 17.98
N ARG A 79 15.76 3.78 17.69
CA ARG A 79 16.13 2.56 18.40
C ARG A 79 16.34 1.36 17.45
N PRO A 80 17.03 0.30 17.90
CA PRO A 80 18.00 0.30 19.00
C PRO A 80 19.23 1.14 18.62
N ARG A 81 19.95 1.66 19.62
CA ARG A 81 21.24 2.36 19.44
C ARG A 81 22.35 1.56 20.11
N ASP A 82 23.52 1.54 19.49
CA ASP A 82 24.66 0.81 20.03
C ASP A 82 25.03 1.32 21.43
N GLY A 83 25.19 0.40 22.38
CA GLY A 83 25.50 0.73 23.77
C GLY A 83 24.34 1.33 24.58
N VAL A 84 23.13 1.41 24.01
CA VAL A 84 21.92 1.90 24.70
C VAL A 84 20.94 0.74 24.82
N GLU A 85 20.43 0.50 26.02
CA GLU A 85 19.39 -0.50 26.25
C GLU A 85 18.12 -0.14 25.46
N ASP A 86 17.58 -1.12 24.74
CA ASP A 86 16.36 -1.00 23.97
C ASP A 86 15.15 -1.35 24.83
N THR A 87 14.47 -0.32 25.36
CA THR A 87 13.38 -0.50 26.33
C THR A 87 12.00 -0.68 25.68
N TRP A 88 11.91 -0.63 24.35
CA TRP A 88 10.64 -0.83 23.64
C TRP A 88 10.23 -2.30 23.66
N ASN A 89 9.01 -2.58 24.14
CA ASN A 89 8.44 -3.93 24.11
C ASN A 89 7.22 -4.01 23.17
N PRO A 90 7.38 -4.52 21.93
CA PRO A 90 6.28 -4.59 20.97
C PRO A 90 5.12 -5.51 21.38
N ALA A 91 5.32 -6.42 22.33
CA ALA A 91 4.29 -7.32 22.84
C ALA A 91 3.55 -6.79 24.09
N ASN A 92 4.00 -5.68 24.69
CA ASN A 92 3.45 -5.17 25.93
C ASN A 92 2.21 -4.29 25.66
N PRO A 93 1.01 -4.67 26.13
CA PRO A 93 -0.19 -3.85 25.93
C PRO A 93 -0.12 -2.46 26.57
N ALA A 94 0.74 -2.27 27.58
CA ALA A 94 0.94 -0.96 28.21
C ALA A 94 1.59 0.07 27.27
N GLU A 95 2.20 -0.35 26.15
CA GLU A 95 2.75 0.55 25.14
C GLU A 95 1.66 1.24 24.29
N GLY A 96 0.38 0.88 24.48
CA GLY A 96 -0.72 1.42 23.68
C GLY A 96 -0.58 1.02 22.21
N GLY A 97 -0.73 1.97 21.30
CA GLY A 97 -0.64 1.67 19.87
C GLY A 97 -1.73 0.71 19.39
N PHE A 98 -1.35 -0.39 18.74
CA PHE A 98 -2.28 -1.45 18.33
C PHE A 98 -2.89 -2.22 19.49
N TRP A 99 -2.38 -2.05 20.71
CA TRP A 99 -2.98 -2.60 21.93
C TRP A 99 -4.05 -1.70 22.54
N GLN A 100 -4.26 -0.48 22.01
CA GLN A 100 -5.24 0.46 22.54
C GLN A 100 -6.66 -0.15 22.50
N GLY A 101 -7.26 -0.28 23.69
CA GLY A 101 -8.54 -0.97 23.89
C GLY A 101 -8.40 -2.37 24.50
N GLY A 102 -7.18 -2.79 24.86
CA GLY A 102 -6.91 -4.03 25.61
C GLY A 102 -6.77 -5.29 24.76
N ARG A 103 -7.05 -5.21 23.46
CA ARG A 103 -6.84 -6.27 22.47
C ARG A 103 -6.17 -5.70 21.23
N HIS A 104 -5.42 -6.54 20.53
CA HIS A 104 -4.72 -6.11 19.33
C HIS A 104 -5.73 -5.71 18.24
N TRP A 105 -5.49 -4.60 17.53
CA TRP A 105 -6.43 -4.10 16.52
C TRP A 105 -6.71 -5.12 15.39
N SER A 106 -5.73 -5.94 15.00
CA SER A 106 -5.95 -7.03 14.02
C SER A 106 -6.97 -8.07 14.51
N GLU A 107 -6.97 -8.38 15.80
CA GLU A 107 -7.90 -9.35 16.37
C GLU A 107 -9.31 -8.77 16.48
N VAL A 108 -9.42 -7.50 16.89
CA VAL A 108 -10.70 -6.77 16.91
C VAL A 108 -11.31 -6.74 15.52
N LEU A 109 -10.51 -6.44 14.49
CA LEU A 109 -10.98 -6.39 13.12
C LEU A 109 -11.49 -7.74 12.62
N ALA A 110 -10.77 -8.83 12.94
CA ALA A 110 -11.23 -10.18 12.61
C ALA A 110 -12.53 -10.53 13.33
N ASP A 111 -12.64 -10.25 14.63
CA ASP A 111 -13.84 -10.56 15.42
C ASP A 111 -15.09 -9.84 14.89
N GLU A 112 -14.97 -8.55 14.55
CA GLU A 112 -16.08 -7.78 14.00
C GLU A 112 -16.47 -8.25 12.59
N THR A 113 -15.49 -8.62 11.77
CA THR A 113 -15.71 -9.19 10.44
C THR A 113 -16.47 -10.52 10.53
N LEU A 114 -16.08 -11.38 11.47
CA LEU A 114 -16.78 -12.63 11.77
C LEU A 114 -18.22 -12.37 12.25
N GLY A 115 -18.42 -11.34 13.09
CA GLY A 115 -19.76 -10.91 13.52
C GLY A 115 -20.63 -10.45 12.35
N PHE A 116 -20.06 -9.73 11.38
CA PHE A 116 -20.79 -9.32 10.17
C PHE A 116 -21.25 -10.52 9.33
N PHE A 117 -20.42 -11.56 9.18
CA PHE A 117 -20.82 -12.76 8.44
C PHE A 117 -22.07 -13.44 9.00
N GLN A 118 -22.27 -13.43 10.33
CA GLN A 118 -23.48 -13.99 10.95
C GLN A 118 -24.76 -13.24 10.56
N THR A 119 -24.63 -11.94 10.26
CA THR A 119 -25.73 -11.11 9.78
C THR A 119 -25.91 -11.27 8.27
N ALA A 120 -24.82 -11.23 7.51
CA ALA A 120 -24.83 -11.39 6.06
C ALA A 120 -25.39 -12.76 5.63
N ALA A 121 -25.09 -13.83 6.37
CA ALA A 121 -25.61 -15.17 6.10
C ALA A 121 -27.15 -15.29 6.20
N LYS A 122 -27.80 -14.35 6.89
CA LYS A 122 -29.26 -14.31 7.09
C LYS A 122 -29.95 -13.30 6.16
N SER A 123 -29.20 -12.64 5.28
CA SER A 123 -29.72 -11.63 4.36
C SER A 123 -29.76 -12.16 2.93
N ASP A 124 -30.80 -11.78 2.19
CA ASP A 124 -30.86 -11.99 0.75
C ASP A 124 -30.08 -10.93 -0.04
N ARG A 125 -29.59 -9.86 0.63
CA ARG A 125 -28.76 -8.84 -0.01
C ARG A 125 -27.33 -9.35 -0.18
N SER A 126 -26.77 -9.17 -1.38
CA SER A 126 -25.31 -9.24 -1.58
C SER A 126 -24.60 -8.21 -0.71
N PHE A 127 -23.34 -8.48 -0.35
CA PHE A 127 -22.55 -7.55 0.47
C PHE A 127 -21.29 -7.07 -0.25
N PHE A 128 -20.84 -5.88 0.12
CA PHE A 128 -19.53 -5.34 -0.19
C PHE A 128 -18.82 -4.98 1.12
N MET A 129 -17.62 -5.52 1.33
CA MET A 129 -16.87 -5.34 2.56
C MET A 129 -15.53 -4.67 2.28
N TYR A 130 -15.27 -3.57 3.00
CA TYR A 130 -13.96 -2.92 3.06
C TYR A 130 -13.35 -3.15 4.45
N VAL A 131 -12.53 -4.20 4.56
CA VAL A 131 -11.86 -4.61 5.80
C VAL A 131 -10.40 -4.21 5.71
N ALA A 132 -10.02 -3.15 6.41
CA ALA A 132 -8.71 -2.52 6.25
C ALA A 132 -7.85 -2.65 7.52
N PHE A 133 -6.94 -3.64 7.52
CA PHE A 133 -5.97 -3.78 8.59
C PHE A 133 -5.03 -2.56 8.67
N ASN A 134 -4.70 -2.12 9.89
CA ASN A 134 -3.63 -1.14 10.10
C ASN A 134 -2.24 -1.78 10.07
N ALA A 135 -2.15 -3.08 10.40
CA ALA A 135 -0.93 -3.85 10.24
C ALA A 135 -0.48 -3.85 8.77
N ALA A 136 0.80 -3.77 8.44
CA ALA A 136 1.96 -3.77 9.34
C ALA A 136 2.59 -2.37 9.54
N HIS A 137 1.76 -1.32 9.62
CA HIS A 137 2.22 0.03 9.94
C HIS A 137 2.88 0.08 11.32
N ASP A 138 3.72 1.10 11.57
CA ASP A 138 4.28 1.32 12.89
C ASP A 138 3.23 1.94 13.86
N PRO A 139 3.37 1.78 15.19
CA PRO A 139 4.38 1.00 15.90
C PRO A 139 4.25 -0.50 15.59
N ARG A 140 5.37 -1.16 15.32
CA ARG A 140 5.38 -2.57 14.88
C ARG A 140 5.20 -3.48 16.09
N GLN A 141 3.96 -3.65 16.51
CA GLN A 141 3.55 -4.40 17.70
C GLN A 141 2.92 -5.73 17.30
N ALA A 142 3.27 -6.80 17.99
CA ALA A 142 2.72 -8.14 17.76
C ALA A 142 2.75 -8.96 19.06
N PRO A 143 1.84 -9.94 19.25
CA PRO A 143 1.91 -10.82 20.41
C PRO A 143 3.24 -11.60 20.47
N GLN A 144 3.72 -11.86 21.69
CA GLN A 144 5.03 -12.50 21.93
C GLN A 144 5.27 -13.78 21.12
N PRO A 145 4.31 -14.73 21.00
CA PRO A 145 4.53 -15.94 20.22
C PRO A 145 4.90 -15.69 18.75
N TYR A 146 4.45 -14.59 18.15
CA TYR A 146 4.82 -14.21 16.78
C TYR A 146 6.20 -13.55 16.70
N LEU A 147 6.61 -12.82 17.74
CA LEU A 147 7.96 -12.25 17.84
C LEU A 147 9.02 -13.32 18.05
N ASP A 148 8.67 -14.42 18.72
CA ASP A 148 9.56 -15.55 18.98
C ASP A 148 9.90 -16.34 17.71
N LEU A 149 9.05 -16.25 16.66
CA LEU A 149 9.33 -16.82 15.33
C LEU A 149 10.47 -16.10 14.60
N TYR A 150 10.78 -14.86 15.01
CA TYR A 150 11.77 -14.01 14.35
C TYR A 150 12.78 -13.46 15.36
N PRO A 151 13.73 -14.27 15.87
CA PRO A 151 14.85 -13.76 16.64
C PRO A 151 15.65 -12.73 15.82
N ALA A 152 15.97 -11.57 16.40
CA ALA A 152 16.57 -10.45 15.65
C ALA A 152 17.85 -10.85 14.91
N GLN A 153 18.72 -11.60 15.58
CA GLN A 153 20.00 -12.04 15.05
C GLN A 153 19.87 -12.93 13.80
N ASP A 154 18.74 -13.62 13.65
CA ASP A 154 18.48 -14.54 12.54
C ASP A 154 17.78 -13.85 11.36
N VAL A 155 17.19 -12.68 11.60
CA VAL A 155 16.57 -11.87 10.54
C VAL A 155 17.66 -11.26 9.67
N ARG A 156 17.55 -11.44 8.35
CA ARG A 156 18.47 -10.82 7.39
C ARG A 156 18.11 -9.36 7.15
N VAL A 157 19.12 -8.50 7.07
CA VAL A 157 18.97 -7.17 6.46
C VAL A 157 18.72 -7.33 4.95
N PRO A 158 18.08 -6.34 4.29
CA PRO A 158 17.86 -6.39 2.85
C PRO A 158 19.15 -6.52 2.04
N VAL A 159 19.05 -7.11 0.85
CA VAL A 159 20.16 -7.20 -0.11
C VAL A 159 20.62 -5.80 -0.54
N ASN A 160 19.66 -4.90 -0.76
CA ASN A 160 19.87 -3.49 -1.08
C ASN A 160 19.96 -2.59 0.16
N PHE A 161 20.47 -3.12 1.28
CA PHE A 161 20.69 -2.32 2.50
C PHE A 161 21.79 -1.26 2.27
N LEU A 162 21.51 -0.03 2.71
CA LEU A 162 22.50 1.03 2.85
C LEU A 162 22.42 1.60 4.28
N PRO A 163 23.55 2.02 4.88
CA PRO A 163 23.50 2.78 6.12
C PRO A 163 22.74 4.10 5.97
N GLU A 164 22.78 4.72 4.79
CA GLU A 164 22.12 5.99 4.51
C GLU A 164 21.85 6.12 3.01
N TYR A 165 20.65 6.57 2.63
CA TYR A 165 20.35 6.85 1.22
C TYR A 165 20.95 8.20 0.80
N PRO A 166 21.75 8.29 -0.27
CA PRO A 166 22.46 9.52 -0.63
C PRO A 166 21.56 10.75 -0.86
N PHE A 167 20.35 10.53 -1.36
CA PHE A 167 19.43 11.62 -1.70
C PHE A 167 18.29 11.81 -0.69
N LYS A 168 18.34 11.18 0.49
CA LYS A 168 17.20 11.11 1.43
C LYS A 168 16.54 12.45 1.69
N ASP A 169 17.31 13.51 1.93
CA ASP A 169 16.76 14.83 2.27
C ASP A 169 16.10 15.50 1.06
N ARG A 170 16.64 15.25 -0.15
CA ARG A 170 16.14 15.82 -1.40
C ARG A 170 14.89 15.10 -1.94
N ILE A 171 14.71 13.83 -1.56
CA ILE A 171 13.55 13.03 -1.97
C ILE A 171 12.41 13.04 -0.94
N GLY A 172 12.57 13.77 0.18
CA GLY A 172 11.54 13.95 1.20
C GLY A 172 11.60 12.94 2.35
N CYS A 173 12.75 12.30 2.54
CA CYS A 173 13.03 11.33 3.60
C CYS A 173 14.12 11.80 4.58
N PRO A 174 14.07 13.03 5.13
CA PRO A 174 15.06 13.44 6.13
C PRO A 174 14.92 12.59 7.39
N HIS A 175 15.97 12.49 8.21
CA HIS A 175 15.90 11.70 9.45
C HIS A 175 14.88 12.27 10.46
N SER A 176 14.50 13.55 10.32
CA SER A 176 13.41 14.17 11.09
C SER A 176 12.02 13.72 10.65
N LEU A 177 11.88 13.08 9.48
CA LEU A 177 10.64 12.43 9.08
C LEU A 177 10.36 11.28 10.05
N ARG A 178 9.14 11.23 10.57
CA ARG A 178 8.69 10.24 11.55
C ARG A 178 9.09 8.80 11.20
N ASP A 179 8.81 8.36 9.97
CA ASP A 179 9.11 7.00 9.51
C ASP A 179 10.62 6.73 9.53
N GLU A 180 11.43 7.72 9.14
CA GLU A 180 12.88 7.62 9.13
C GLU A 180 13.49 7.75 10.54
N PHE A 181 12.78 8.35 11.48
CA PHE A 181 13.21 8.49 12.87
C PHE A 181 13.01 7.20 13.69
N LEU A 182 12.37 6.16 13.16
CA LEU A 182 12.16 4.90 13.88
C LEU A 182 13.47 4.20 14.30
N ALA A 183 14.53 4.30 13.48
CA ALA A 183 15.85 3.75 13.79
C ALA A 183 16.94 4.84 13.70
N PRO A 184 18.14 4.65 14.29
CA PRO A 184 19.22 5.63 14.19
C PRO A 184 19.73 5.86 12.78
N MET A 185 20.41 6.99 12.58
CA MET A 185 21.16 7.34 11.36
C MET A 185 22.64 7.58 11.74
N PRO A 186 23.63 6.99 11.03
CA PRO A 186 23.46 5.99 9.97
C PRO A 186 22.81 4.70 10.50
N ARG A 187 22.08 3.99 9.63
CA ARG A 187 21.43 2.72 9.96
C ARG A 187 22.47 1.68 10.33
N THR A 188 22.28 0.99 11.45
CA THR A 188 23.06 -0.20 11.78
C THR A 188 22.34 -1.47 11.33
N ARG A 189 23.11 -2.53 11.05
CA ARG A 189 22.52 -3.85 10.73
C ARG A 189 21.61 -4.33 11.85
N HIS A 190 22.06 -4.24 13.10
CA HIS A 190 21.27 -4.65 14.26
C HIS A 190 19.94 -3.90 14.33
N ALA A 191 19.94 -2.58 14.12
CA ALA A 191 18.70 -1.82 14.17
C ALA A 191 17.71 -2.26 13.07
N ILE A 192 18.19 -2.47 11.84
CA ILE A 192 17.34 -2.97 10.76
C ILE A 192 16.83 -4.39 11.05
N GLN A 193 17.63 -5.26 11.63
CA GLN A 193 17.20 -6.61 12.02
C GLN A 193 16.07 -6.57 13.06
N VAL A 194 16.20 -5.70 14.07
CA VAL A 194 15.16 -5.50 15.09
C VAL A 194 13.86 -4.95 14.49
N HIS A 195 13.92 -3.92 13.65
CA HIS A 195 12.73 -3.38 13.00
C HIS A 195 12.08 -4.39 12.03
N ARG A 196 12.88 -5.24 11.36
CA ARG A 196 12.37 -6.27 10.46
C ARG A 196 11.73 -7.44 11.19
N ARG A 197 12.26 -7.90 12.34
CA ARG A 197 11.57 -8.94 13.12
C ARG A 197 10.20 -8.49 13.59
N GLU A 198 10.07 -7.25 14.03
CA GLU A 198 8.79 -6.70 14.47
C GLU A 198 7.81 -6.57 13.31
N TYR A 199 8.31 -6.12 12.15
CA TYR A 199 7.52 -6.05 10.91
C TYR A 199 7.00 -7.44 10.49
N TYR A 200 7.87 -8.46 10.50
CA TYR A 200 7.51 -9.83 10.13
C TYR A 200 6.57 -10.48 11.13
N ALA A 201 6.81 -10.31 12.42
CA ALA A 201 5.90 -10.81 13.47
C ALA A 201 4.50 -10.23 13.31
N LEU A 202 4.39 -8.93 13.03
CA LEU A 202 3.11 -8.26 12.82
C LEU A 202 2.39 -8.73 11.55
N ILE A 203 3.13 -8.96 10.46
CA ILE A 203 2.57 -9.57 9.24
C ILE A 203 2.03 -10.97 9.54
N THR A 204 2.80 -11.82 10.23
CA THR A 204 2.38 -13.19 10.55
C THR A 204 1.19 -13.21 11.51
N HIS A 205 1.11 -12.26 12.45
CA HIS A 205 -0.08 -12.11 13.30
C HIS A 205 -1.31 -11.69 12.49
N MET A 206 -1.16 -10.71 11.59
CA MET A 206 -2.22 -10.30 10.67
C MET A 206 -2.68 -11.46 9.77
N ASP A 207 -1.75 -12.23 9.22
CA ASP A 207 -2.04 -13.41 8.40
C ASP A 207 -2.88 -14.44 9.16
N ALA A 208 -2.53 -14.72 10.42
CA ALA A 208 -3.36 -15.58 11.28
C ALA A 208 -4.78 -15.03 11.48
N GLN A 209 -4.95 -13.69 11.56
CA GLN A 209 -6.28 -13.08 11.65
C GLN A 209 -7.06 -13.15 10.33
N ILE A 210 -6.37 -13.05 9.19
CA ILE A 210 -6.97 -13.28 7.86
C ILE A 210 -7.43 -14.74 7.76
N GLY A 211 -6.63 -15.71 8.20
CA GLY A 211 -7.02 -17.12 8.27
C GLY A 211 -8.34 -17.33 9.01
N ARG A 212 -8.50 -16.72 10.19
CA ARG A 212 -9.76 -16.74 10.95
C ARG A 212 -10.94 -16.18 10.14
N ILE A 213 -10.75 -15.07 9.43
CA ILE A 213 -11.79 -14.46 8.58
C ILE A 213 -12.19 -15.43 7.45
N LEU A 214 -11.22 -16.06 6.78
CA LEU A 214 -11.49 -17.00 5.70
C LEU A 214 -12.24 -18.25 6.20
N GLU A 215 -11.81 -18.83 7.31
CA GLU A 215 -12.52 -19.95 7.98
C GLU A 215 -13.95 -19.57 8.39
N GLY A 216 -14.14 -18.34 8.89
CA GLY A 216 -15.45 -17.83 9.25
C GLY A 216 -16.38 -17.64 8.05
N LEU A 217 -15.83 -17.20 6.92
CA LEU A 217 -16.56 -17.07 5.66
C LEU A 217 -17.02 -18.45 5.14
N GLU A 218 -16.19 -19.48 5.27
CA GLU A 218 -16.54 -20.87 4.97
C GLU A 218 -17.62 -21.39 5.90
N THR A 219 -17.45 -21.22 7.22
CA THR A 219 -18.41 -21.66 8.25
C THR A 219 -19.78 -20.99 8.08
N ALA A 220 -19.80 -19.73 7.64
CA ALA A 220 -21.03 -19.00 7.34
C ALA A 220 -21.71 -19.44 6.02
N GLY A 221 -21.10 -20.37 5.26
CA GLY A 221 -21.62 -20.81 3.96
C GLY A 221 -21.54 -19.74 2.86
N LEU A 222 -20.67 -18.74 3.04
CA LEU A 222 -20.55 -17.59 2.13
C LEU A 222 -19.39 -17.72 1.14
N ALA A 223 -18.39 -18.57 1.43
CA ALA A 223 -17.15 -18.66 0.66
C ALA A 223 -17.35 -18.90 -0.84
N GLN A 224 -18.22 -19.85 -1.22
CA GLN A 224 -18.42 -20.26 -2.62
C GLN A 224 -19.10 -19.20 -3.51
N LYS A 225 -19.60 -18.11 -2.93
CA LYS A 225 -20.25 -17.01 -3.64
C LYS A 225 -19.56 -15.66 -3.42
N THR A 226 -18.38 -15.65 -2.80
CA THR A 226 -17.68 -14.43 -2.41
C THR A 226 -16.42 -14.25 -3.25
N TRP A 227 -16.25 -13.06 -3.82
CA TRP A 227 -14.98 -12.62 -4.38
C TRP A 227 -14.16 -11.91 -3.30
N ILE A 228 -12.90 -12.28 -3.17
CA ILE A 228 -11.94 -11.72 -2.23
C ILE A 228 -10.80 -11.10 -3.03
N PHE A 229 -10.55 -9.84 -2.77
CA PHE A 229 -9.40 -9.10 -3.28
C PHE A 229 -8.53 -8.70 -2.09
N PHE A 230 -7.28 -9.12 -2.06
CA PHE A 230 -6.31 -8.73 -1.05
C PHE A 230 -5.23 -7.87 -1.67
N THR A 231 -4.95 -6.71 -1.07
CA THR A 231 -3.86 -5.83 -1.47
C THR A 231 -3.41 -4.94 -0.31
N ALA A 232 -2.43 -4.08 -0.56
CA ALA A 232 -1.98 -3.04 0.36
C ALA A 232 -2.11 -1.65 -0.29
N ASP A 233 -2.15 -0.60 0.52
CA ASP A 233 -2.18 0.79 0.02
C ASP A 233 -0.82 1.26 -0.50
N HIS A 234 0.27 0.74 0.06
CA HIS A 234 1.65 0.93 -0.38
C HIS A 234 2.56 -0.14 0.27
N GLY A 235 3.82 -0.22 -0.16
CA GLY A 235 4.87 -0.99 0.49
C GLY A 235 5.58 -0.22 1.61
N LEU A 236 6.71 -0.75 2.10
CA LEU A 236 7.50 -0.15 3.19
C LEU A 236 8.96 -0.59 3.10
N ALA A 237 9.91 0.35 3.21
CA ALA A 237 11.32 0.07 2.95
C ALA A 237 12.01 -0.78 4.03
N VAL A 238 11.77 -0.51 5.32
CA VAL A 238 12.35 -1.25 6.46
C VAL A 238 13.83 -1.66 6.26
N GLY A 239 14.67 -0.69 5.86
CA GLY A 239 16.10 -0.81 5.64
C GLY A 239 16.52 -0.89 4.17
N GLN A 240 15.58 -1.07 3.23
CA GLN A 240 15.85 -1.10 1.80
C GLN A 240 16.30 0.28 1.32
N HIS A 241 17.42 0.32 0.60
CA HIS A 241 18.11 1.54 0.19
C HIS A 241 18.45 2.48 1.36
N GLY A 242 18.50 2.00 2.60
CA GLY A 242 18.74 2.82 3.80
C GLY A 242 17.53 3.64 4.28
N LEU A 243 16.39 3.48 3.64
CA LEU A 243 15.11 4.10 4.01
C LEU A 243 14.32 3.20 4.96
N LEU A 244 13.42 3.77 5.75
CA LEU A 244 12.45 3.01 6.56
C LEU A 244 11.01 3.17 6.11
N GLY A 245 10.67 4.35 5.61
CA GLY A 245 9.32 4.72 5.21
C GLY A 245 8.95 4.28 3.79
N LYS A 246 7.96 4.98 3.26
CA LYS A 246 7.28 4.73 1.98
C LYS A 246 7.32 5.92 1.03
N GLN A 247 7.97 7.01 1.45
CA GLN A 247 8.08 8.28 0.74
C GLN A 247 9.13 8.19 -0.39
N ASN A 248 9.12 7.07 -1.12
CA ASN A 248 10.04 6.77 -2.21
C ASN A 248 9.35 5.89 -3.25
N LEU A 249 9.83 5.95 -4.49
CA LEU A 249 9.21 5.26 -5.61
C LEU A 249 9.91 3.95 -6.02
N PHE A 250 10.78 3.39 -5.18
CA PHE A 250 11.34 2.05 -5.38
C PHE A 250 10.23 0.98 -5.27
N ASP A 251 10.43 -0.18 -5.90
CA ASP A 251 9.42 -1.24 -6.00
C ASP A 251 8.97 -1.73 -4.62
N HIS A 252 9.87 -1.78 -3.64
CA HIS A 252 9.51 -2.14 -2.26
C HIS A 252 8.52 -1.19 -1.59
N SER A 253 8.32 0.02 -2.13
CA SER A 253 7.37 1.01 -1.64
C SER A 253 6.13 1.16 -2.52
N VAL A 254 6.20 0.86 -3.84
CA VAL A 254 5.06 1.06 -4.76
C VAL A 254 4.44 -0.24 -5.29
N ARG A 255 5.17 -1.36 -5.29
CA ARG A 255 4.69 -2.65 -5.80
C ARG A 255 4.12 -3.48 -4.65
N VAL A 256 2.79 -3.44 -4.53
CA VAL A 256 2.04 -4.14 -3.49
C VAL A 256 1.60 -5.54 -3.92
N PRO A 257 1.35 -6.47 -2.96
CA PRO A 257 0.69 -7.73 -3.28
C PRO A 257 -0.73 -7.46 -3.84
N PHE A 258 -1.17 -8.33 -4.75
CA PHE A 258 -2.54 -8.32 -5.26
C PHE A 258 -2.99 -9.76 -5.50
N PHE A 259 -3.87 -10.27 -4.63
CA PHE A 259 -4.45 -11.61 -4.77
C PHE A 259 -5.94 -11.51 -5.05
N VAL A 260 -6.43 -12.41 -5.90
CA VAL A 260 -7.86 -12.55 -6.22
C VAL A 260 -8.26 -14.00 -6.00
N VAL A 261 -9.32 -14.21 -5.22
CA VAL A 261 -9.96 -15.51 -5.02
C VAL A 261 -11.44 -15.33 -5.23
N GLY A 262 -12.10 -16.28 -5.89
CA GLY A 262 -13.55 -16.22 -6.06
C GLY A 262 -14.09 -17.20 -7.08
N PRO A 263 -15.42 -17.21 -7.28
CA PRO A 263 -16.10 -18.06 -8.24
C PRO A 263 -15.51 -17.96 -9.65
N GLY A 264 -14.99 -19.07 -10.16
CA GLY A 264 -14.44 -19.15 -11.53
C GLY A 264 -13.06 -18.51 -11.72
N VAL A 265 -12.38 -18.10 -10.64
CA VAL A 265 -10.96 -17.69 -10.69
C VAL A 265 -10.08 -18.94 -10.76
N PRO A 266 -9.20 -19.08 -11.77
CA PRO A 266 -8.30 -20.23 -11.86
C PRO A 266 -7.31 -20.28 -10.68
N ALA A 267 -7.37 -21.36 -9.89
CA ALA A 267 -6.49 -21.54 -8.73
C ALA A 267 -5.02 -21.72 -9.14
N GLY A 268 -4.11 -21.20 -8.33
CA GLY A 268 -2.66 -21.36 -8.52
C GLY A 268 -2.07 -20.65 -9.76
N THR A 269 -2.83 -19.75 -10.38
CA THR A 269 -2.36 -18.99 -11.54
C THR A 269 -1.72 -17.68 -11.14
N GLN A 270 -0.78 -17.20 -11.96
CA GLN A 270 -0.08 -15.94 -11.78
C GLN A 270 -0.15 -15.13 -13.08
N SER A 271 -0.29 -13.82 -12.95
CA SER A 271 -0.16 -12.87 -14.04
C SER A 271 0.96 -11.88 -13.73
N HIS A 272 1.70 -11.51 -14.78
CA HIS A 272 2.76 -10.49 -14.73
C HIS A 272 2.34 -9.18 -15.43
N GLU A 273 1.08 -9.10 -15.85
CA GLU A 273 0.51 -7.92 -16.47
C GLU A 273 0.56 -6.70 -15.52
N PRO A 274 0.97 -5.52 -16.00
CA PRO A 274 1.02 -4.32 -15.16
C PRO A 274 -0.40 -3.87 -14.80
N ILE A 275 -0.65 -3.59 -13.51
CA ILE A 275 -1.94 -3.12 -13.01
C ILE A 275 -1.72 -1.99 -11.99
N TYR A 276 -2.79 -1.23 -11.73
CA TYR A 276 -2.89 -0.42 -10.53
C TYR A 276 -3.80 -1.14 -9.53
N TYR A 277 -3.45 -1.21 -8.25
CA TYR A 277 -4.30 -1.93 -7.28
C TYR A 277 -5.71 -1.33 -7.17
N GLN A 278 -5.90 -0.06 -7.57
CA GLN A 278 -7.20 0.60 -7.66
C GLN A 278 -8.12 0.04 -8.75
N ASP A 279 -7.59 -0.76 -9.68
CA ASP A 279 -8.35 -1.52 -10.68
C ASP A 279 -9.39 -2.47 -10.05
N VAL A 280 -9.25 -2.78 -8.76
CA VAL A 280 -10.27 -3.52 -7.98
C VAL A 280 -11.63 -2.84 -8.01
N MET A 281 -11.70 -1.51 -8.02
CA MET A 281 -12.99 -0.80 -8.04
C MET A 281 -13.77 -1.10 -9.33
N PRO A 282 -13.30 -0.75 -10.53
CA PRO A 282 -14.03 -1.08 -11.76
C PRO A 282 -14.25 -2.58 -11.97
N THR A 283 -13.32 -3.43 -11.51
CA THR A 283 -13.47 -4.89 -11.57
C THR A 283 -14.68 -5.38 -10.75
N THR A 284 -14.85 -4.85 -9.53
CA THR A 284 -16.01 -5.22 -8.69
C THR A 284 -17.32 -4.60 -9.14
N LEU A 285 -17.28 -3.44 -9.79
CA LEU A 285 -18.47 -2.87 -10.44
C LEU A 285 -18.94 -3.77 -11.59
N ASP A 286 -18.03 -4.25 -12.45
CA ASP A 286 -18.39 -5.18 -13.53
C ASP A 286 -18.88 -6.53 -12.97
N LEU A 287 -18.25 -7.06 -11.92
CA LEU A 287 -18.75 -8.25 -11.20
C LEU A 287 -20.17 -8.07 -10.67
N ALA A 288 -20.54 -6.86 -10.26
CA ALA A 288 -21.88 -6.51 -9.81
C ALA A 288 -22.87 -6.24 -10.96
N GLY A 289 -22.44 -6.32 -12.22
CA GLY A 289 -23.25 -6.01 -13.40
C GLY A 289 -23.52 -4.52 -13.58
N LEU A 290 -22.64 -3.65 -13.05
CA LEU A 290 -22.78 -2.21 -13.09
C LEU A 290 -21.87 -1.60 -14.16
N ASP A 291 -22.37 -0.56 -14.82
CA ASP A 291 -21.55 0.28 -15.68
C ASP A 291 -20.43 0.96 -14.87
N ILE A 292 -19.23 1.02 -15.44
CA ILE A 292 -18.10 1.73 -14.86
C ILE A 292 -18.31 3.23 -15.10
N PRO A 293 -18.45 4.07 -14.06
CA PRO A 293 -18.68 5.49 -14.24
C PRO A 293 -17.52 6.18 -14.97
N GLU A 294 -17.82 7.18 -15.81
CA GLU A 294 -16.83 7.94 -16.59
C GLU A 294 -15.70 8.55 -15.74
N HIS A 295 -15.98 8.85 -14.47
CA HIS A 295 -14.99 9.42 -13.57
C HIS A 295 -13.94 8.42 -13.04
N VAL A 296 -14.11 7.12 -13.29
CA VAL A 296 -13.19 6.07 -12.89
C VAL A 296 -12.08 5.93 -13.93
N SER A 297 -10.85 6.23 -13.53
CA SER A 297 -9.65 6.25 -14.38
C SER A 297 -8.99 4.88 -14.55
N TYR A 298 -9.45 3.87 -13.80
CA TYR A 298 -8.80 2.57 -13.65
C TYR A 298 -9.45 1.49 -14.55
N GLN A 299 -8.75 0.36 -14.73
CA GLN A 299 -9.16 -0.68 -15.67
C GLN A 299 -9.84 -1.87 -14.99
N ASN A 300 -10.77 -2.49 -15.70
CA ASN A 300 -11.38 -3.74 -15.27
C ASN A 300 -10.43 -4.93 -15.53
N LEU A 301 -10.10 -5.69 -14.49
CA LEU A 301 -9.18 -6.81 -14.51
C LEU A 301 -9.83 -8.15 -14.87
N LEU A 302 -11.16 -8.26 -15.00
CA LEU A 302 -11.81 -9.54 -15.29
C LEU A 302 -11.26 -10.28 -16.51
N PRO A 303 -10.90 -9.62 -17.63
CA PRO A 303 -10.25 -10.29 -18.75
C PRO A 303 -8.92 -10.96 -18.35
N ILE A 304 -8.08 -10.28 -17.56
CA ILE A 304 -6.80 -10.81 -17.07
C ILE A 304 -7.04 -11.95 -16.08
N ILE A 305 -7.92 -11.74 -15.09
CA ILE A 305 -8.25 -12.73 -14.05
C ILE A 305 -8.77 -14.04 -14.67
N ARG A 306 -9.51 -13.95 -15.78
CA ARG A 306 -10.05 -15.11 -16.50
C ARG A 306 -9.08 -15.71 -17.53
N GLY A 307 -7.86 -15.18 -17.65
CA GLY A 307 -6.85 -15.63 -18.62
C GLY A 307 -7.22 -15.34 -20.08
N LYS A 308 -8.04 -14.32 -20.34
CA LYS A 308 -8.60 -13.98 -21.66
C LYS A 308 -8.15 -12.61 -22.18
N GLY A 309 -7.23 -11.93 -21.49
CA GLY A 309 -6.77 -10.61 -21.89
C GLY A 309 -5.47 -10.20 -21.22
N THR A 310 -4.89 -9.12 -21.73
CA THR A 310 -3.67 -8.47 -21.22
C THR A 310 -4.02 -7.14 -20.57
N SER A 311 -3.06 -6.52 -19.91
CA SER A 311 -3.22 -5.17 -19.41
C SER A 311 -3.49 -4.19 -20.54
N LYS A 312 -4.33 -3.20 -20.22
CA LYS A 312 -4.50 -1.99 -21.06
C LYS A 312 -3.47 -0.92 -20.72
N TYR A 313 -2.70 -1.11 -19.66
CA TYR A 313 -1.58 -0.25 -19.31
C TYR A 313 -0.36 -0.66 -20.11
N ARG A 314 0.11 0.25 -20.97
CA ARG A 314 1.42 0.11 -21.62
C ARG A 314 2.58 0.35 -20.66
N SER A 315 2.34 1.12 -19.59
CA SER A 315 3.32 1.49 -18.58
C SER A 315 2.62 1.90 -17.27
N ILE A 316 3.35 1.93 -16.17
CA ILE A 316 2.88 2.36 -14.85
C ILE A 316 3.62 3.63 -14.45
N TYR A 317 2.88 4.61 -13.94
CA TYR A 317 3.39 5.92 -13.56
C TYR A 317 3.12 6.19 -12.08
N ASN A 318 4.17 6.63 -11.38
CA ASN A 318 4.11 6.95 -9.97
C ASN A 318 4.71 8.33 -9.71
N ALA A 319 4.17 9.00 -8.70
CA ALA A 319 4.65 10.30 -8.27
C ALA A 319 4.64 10.40 -6.76
N TYR A 320 5.65 11.07 -6.21
CA TYR A 320 5.65 11.51 -4.82
C TYR A 320 5.85 13.02 -4.78
N ILE A 321 4.76 13.71 -4.42
CA ILE A 321 4.64 15.18 -4.35
C ILE A 321 5.29 15.88 -5.54
N ASP A 322 6.23 16.81 -5.34
CA ASP A 322 7.05 17.43 -6.40
C ASP A 322 8.52 16.97 -6.35
N LEU A 323 8.81 15.89 -5.60
CA LEU A 323 10.17 15.42 -5.32
C LEU A 323 10.60 14.23 -6.17
N GLN A 324 9.67 13.39 -6.62
CA GLN A 324 10.00 12.17 -7.36
C GLN A 324 8.96 11.86 -8.44
N ARG A 325 9.43 11.35 -9.59
CA ARG A 325 8.60 10.79 -10.67
C ARG A 325 9.18 9.49 -11.16
N ALA A 326 8.35 8.48 -11.37
CA ALA A 326 8.78 7.22 -11.97
C ALA A 326 7.83 6.74 -13.05
N VAL A 327 8.39 6.12 -14.08
CA VAL A 327 7.64 5.32 -15.04
C VAL A 327 8.28 3.96 -15.21
N THR A 328 7.45 2.92 -15.23
CA THR A 328 7.85 1.53 -15.47
C THR A 328 7.21 1.04 -16.76
N MET A 329 8.00 0.55 -17.71
CA MET A 329 7.57 0.05 -19.01
C MET A 329 8.52 -1.05 -19.48
N ASP A 330 8.00 -2.17 -19.97
CA ASP A 330 8.78 -3.30 -20.50
C ASP A 330 9.87 -3.86 -19.56
N GLY A 331 9.61 -3.89 -18.24
CA GLY A 331 10.59 -4.34 -17.24
C GLY A 331 11.71 -3.33 -16.96
N TRP A 332 11.62 -2.12 -17.51
CA TRP A 332 12.50 -1.00 -17.21
C TRP A 332 11.79 0.03 -16.37
N LYS A 333 12.54 0.70 -15.49
CA LYS A 333 12.04 1.77 -14.65
C LYS A 333 12.97 2.98 -14.71
N LEU A 334 12.40 4.12 -15.06
CA LEU A 334 13.04 5.43 -14.96
C LEU A 334 12.51 6.11 -13.69
N LEU A 335 13.41 6.60 -12.85
CA LEU A 335 13.11 7.38 -11.64
C LEU A 335 13.87 8.70 -11.69
N LEU A 336 13.16 9.81 -11.53
CA LEU A 336 13.68 11.17 -11.59
C LEU A 336 13.50 11.86 -10.25
N TYR A 337 14.51 12.63 -9.83
CA TYR A 337 14.44 13.51 -8.66
C TYR A 337 14.47 15.00 -9.07
N PRO A 338 13.34 15.69 -9.24
CA PRO A 338 13.36 17.04 -9.80
C PRO A 338 14.03 18.12 -8.91
N LYS A 339 14.26 17.85 -7.61
CA LYS A 339 14.98 18.77 -6.71
C LYS A 339 16.49 18.55 -6.66
N VAL A 340 16.98 17.47 -7.26
CA VAL A 340 18.40 17.16 -7.40
C VAL A 340 18.55 16.44 -8.75
N PRO A 341 19.15 17.05 -9.79
CA PRO A 341 19.11 16.55 -11.17
C PRO A 341 19.77 15.17 -11.29
N THR A 342 19.02 14.14 -10.92
CA THR A 342 19.44 12.76 -10.74
C THR A 342 18.43 11.90 -11.48
N VAL A 343 18.98 11.13 -12.41
CA VAL A 343 18.30 10.15 -13.22
C VAL A 343 18.74 8.78 -12.71
N LEU A 344 17.77 7.93 -12.39
CA LEU A 344 18.00 6.54 -12.05
C LEU A 344 17.30 5.65 -13.07
N LEU A 345 18.01 4.66 -13.60
CA LEU A 345 17.48 3.67 -14.53
C LEU A 345 17.74 2.27 -13.98
N TYR A 346 16.69 1.46 -13.92
CA TYR A 346 16.77 0.06 -13.46
C TYR A 346 16.09 -0.87 -14.46
N HIS A 347 16.69 -2.05 -14.70
CA HIS A 347 16.04 -3.17 -15.38
C HIS A 347 15.38 -4.07 -14.34
N THR A 348 14.20 -3.71 -13.86
CA THR A 348 13.55 -4.36 -12.69
C THR A 348 13.21 -5.84 -12.89
N ALA A 349 13.15 -6.32 -14.14
CA ALA A 349 12.99 -7.75 -14.42
C ALA A 349 14.28 -8.57 -14.16
N GLU A 350 15.46 -7.94 -14.22
CA GLU A 350 16.77 -8.58 -14.01
C GLU A 350 17.39 -8.18 -12.67
N ASP A 351 17.10 -6.95 -12.21
CA ASP A 351 17.48 -6.39 -10.93
C ASP A 351 16.22 -6.01 -10.12
N PRO A 352 15.52 -6.99 -9.52
CA PRO A 352 14.30 -6.75 -8.74
C PRO A 352 14.55 -5.98 -7.43
N HIS A 353 15.81 -5.72 -7.09
CA HIS A 353 16.21 -4.97 -5.90
C HIS A 353 16.69 -3.56 -6.21
N GLU A 354 16.72 -3.17 -7.49
CA GLU A 354 17.09 -1.82 -7.95
C GLU A 354 18.48 -1.39 -7.41
N LEU A 355 19.42 -2.33 -7.40
CA LEU A 355 20.78 -2.15 -6.90
C LEU A 355 21.67 -1.35 -7.85
N SER A 356 21.55 -1.61 -9.15
CA SER A 356 22.46 -1.09 -10.17
C SER A 356 21.78 0.02 -10.96
N ASN A 357 22.18 1.27 -10.71
CA ASN A 357 21.76 2.39 -11.55
C ASN A 357 22.48 2.33 -12.90
N LEU A 358 21.70 2.17 -13.97
CA LEU A 358 22.17 2.03 -15.35
C LEU A 358 22.16 3.35 -16.13
N ALA A 359 21.80 4.48 -15.49
CA ALA A 359 21.58 5.76 -16.17
C ALA A 359 22.83 6.34 -16.84
N ASP A 360 24.02 6.07 -16.29
CA ASP A 360 25.29 6.59 -16.78
C ASP A 360 25.89 5.74 -17.91
N GLU A 361 25.27 4.60 -18.26
CA GLU A 361 25.76 3.72 -19.31
C GLU A 361 25.29 4.20 -20.70
N PRO A 362 26.21 4.51 -21.64
CA PRO A 362 25.83 5.08 -22.95
C PRO A 362 24.87 4.22 -23.76
N GLN A 363 24.95 2.89 -23.60
CA GLN A 363 24.10 1.92 -24.30
C GLN A 363 22.61 2.01 -23.92
N HIS A 364 22.27 2.66 -22.80
CA HIS A 364 20.90 2.77 -22.31
C HIS A 364 20.25 4.12 -22.59
N GLN A 365 20.93 5.08 -23.23
CA GLN A 365 20.41 6.42 -23.48
C GLN A 365 19.10 6.42 -24.28
N SER A 366 19.00 5.58 -25.32
CA SER A 366 17.76 5.44 -26.10
C SER A 366 16.58 4.91 -25.26
N ARG A 367 16.86 4.04 -24.27
CA ARG A 367 15.86 3.54 -23.33
C ARG A 367 15.41 4.65 -22.37
N ILE A 368 16.34 5.45 -21.87
CA ILE A 368 16.01 6.60 -20.99
C ILE A 368 15.13 7.59 -21.74
N GLN A 369 15.50 7.98 -22.98
CA GLN A 369 14.71 8.89 -23.81
C GLN A 369 13.30 8.35 -24.07
N SER A 370 13.17 7.06 -24.37
CA SER A 370 11.86 6.40 -24.56
C SER A 370 11.00 6.45 -23.30
N LEU A 371 11.57 6.11 -22.14
CA LEU A 371 10.88 6.19 -20.85
C LEU A 371 10.56 7.63 -20.46
N PHE A 372 11.43 8.59 -20.76
CA PHE A 372 11.20 10.00 -20.48
C PHE A 372 10.04 10.54 -21.32
N ALA A 373 9.97 10.21 -22.62
CA ALA A 373 8.83 10.53 -23.46
C ALA A 373 7.53 9.91 -22.92
N GLU A 374 7.59 8.68 -22.42
CA GLU A 374 6.45 8.01 -21.79
C GLU A 374 5.99 8.70 -20.50
N LEU A 375 6.95 9.13 -19.68
CA LEU A 375 6.70 9.93 -18.48
C LEU A 375 6.02 11.25 -18.83
N LEU A 376 6.52 11.97 -19.83
CA LEU A 376 5.93 13.24 -20.28
C LEU A 376 4.50 13.06 -20.81
N ARG A 377 4.23 11.96 -21.52
CA ARG A 377 2.85 11.60 -21.92
C ARG A 377 1.96 11.42 -20.70
N TRP A 378 2.41 10.65 -19.70
CA TRP A 378 1.65 10.50 -18.46
C TRP A 378 1.36 11.83 -17.79
N GLN A 379 2.35 12.73 -17.72
CA GLN A 379 2.16 14.06 -17.16
C GLN A 379 1.08 14.85 -17.90
N ALA A 380 1.10 14.81 -19.24
CA ALA A 380 0.11 15.47 -20.08
C ALA A 380 -1.30 14.88 -19.89
N GLU A 381 -1.43 13.55 -19.91
CA GLU A 381 -2.74 12.87 -19.82
C GLU A 381 -3.38 13.01 -18.44
N THR A 382 -2.57 13.01 -17.39
CA THR A 382 -3.07 13.01 -16.00
C THR A 382 -3.10 14.41 -15.39
N GLY A 383 -2.59 15.41 -16.10
CA GLY A 383 -2.53 16.79 -15.64
C GLY A 383 -1.53 17.01 -14.51
N ASP A 384 -0.45 16.22 -14.45
CA ASP A 384 0.67 16.51 -13.57
C ASP A 384 1.36 17.80 -14.00
N LYS A 385 1.30 18.81 -13.13
CA LYS A 385 1.80 20.16 -13.44
C LYS A 385 3.30 20.33 -13.22
N LEU A 386 4.00 19.32 -12.71
CA LEU A 386 5.44 19.42 -12.47
C LEU A 386 6.20 19.33 -13.80
N ASP A 387 6.74 20.44 -14.29
CA ASP A 387 7.58 20.42 -15.49
C ASP A 387 9.00 19.93 -15.15
N VAL A 388 9.33 18.72 -15.59
CA VAL A 388 10.64 18.10 -15.35
C VAL A 388 11.66 18.45 -16.45
N ARG A 389 11.22 18.97 -17.61
CA ARG A 389 12.09 19.21 -18.77
C ARG A 389 13.23 20.21 -18.50
N PRO A 390 13.02 21.32 -17.76
CA PRO A 390 14.11 22.24 -17.44
C PRO A 390 15.19 21.64 -16.53
N VAL A 391 14.85 20.59 -15.78
CA VAL A 391 15.78 19.90 -14.86
C VAL A 391 16.59 18.83 -15.59
N PHE A 392 16.02 18.23 -16.64
CA PHE A 392 16.61 17.13 -17.43
C PHE A 392 16.64 17.45 -18.94
N PRO A 393 17.34 18.52 -19.36
CA PRO A 393 17.38 18.92 -20.77
C PRO A 393 18.01 17.86 -21.70
N GLU A 394 18.92 17.04 -21.18
CA GLU A 394 19.64 16.00 -21.91
C GLU A 394 18.80 14.76 -22.25
N LEU A 395 17.61 14.62 -21.65
CA LEU A 395 16.70 13.51 -21.91
C LEU A 395 15.71 13.77 -23.05
N GLN A 396 15.71 15.00 -23.59
CA GLN A 396 14.96 15.40 -24.78
C GLN A 396 15.70 14.99 -26.04
#